data_AF-A0A4R1MHR0-F1
#
_entry.id   AF-A0A4R1MHR0-F1
#
_cell.length_a   1.000
_cell.length_b   1.000
_cell.length_c   1.000
_cell.angle_alpha   90.00
_cell.angle_beta   90.00
_cell.angle_gamma   90.00
#
_symmetry.space_group_name_H-M   'P 1'
#
loop_
_entity.id
_entity.type
_entity.pdbx_description
1 polymer ?
#
loop_
_entity_poly.entity_id
_entity_poly.type
_entity_poly.pdbx_seq_one_letter_code
_entity_poly.pdbx_strand_id
1 'polypeptide(L)'
;MTVANTSMNGSHGPVPESLQTLVEYLELSLDKASSVVMTRHTTDVCTVYLGDPAGLIEEMKKLGTIAIPLANEMLELTRSGVNEMEIGGQAYRFIRTFTQVEDAAAVVFSAA
;
A
#
# COMPACT_ATOMS: atom_id res chain seq x y z
N MET A 1 -37.99 -29.34 -1.75
CA MET A 1 -37.22 -29.39 -0.50
C MET A 1 -35.74 -29.36 -0.85
N THR A 2 -35.06 -28.37 -0.29
CA THR A 2 -33.62 -28.06 -0.18
C THR A 2 -32.81 -29.33 0.17
N VAL A 3 -31.54 -29.51 -0.20
CA VAL A 3 -30.28 -28.93 0.35
C VAL A 3 -29.09 -29.50 -0.48
N ALA A 4 -27.89 -28.92 -0.58
CA ALA A 4 -27.28 -27.74 0.02
C ALA A 4 -26.13 -27.27 -0.89
N ASN A 5 -25.96 -25.96 -1.00
CA ASN A 5 -24.75 -25.36 -1.57
C ASN A 5 -23.56 -25.71 -0.68
N THR A 6 -22.56 -26.38 -1.26
CA THR A 6 -21.26 -26.54 -0.64
C THR A 6 -20.51 -25.22 -0.82
N SER A 7 -20.57 -24.35 0.19
CA SER A 7 -19.71 -23.16 0.23
C SER A 7 -18.27 -23.63 0.40
N MET A 8 -17.43 -23.33 -0.59
CA MET A 8 -16.00 -23.55 -0.51
C MET A 8 -15.45 -22.66 0.60
N ASN A 9 -15.08 -23.30 1.70
CA ASN A 9 -14.42 -22.67 2.83
C ASN A 9 -12.99 -22.32 2.38
N GLY A 10 -12.81 -21.09 1.86
CA GLY A 10 -11.49 -20.55 1.54
C GLY A 10 -10.71 -20.41 2.84
N SER A 11 -9.73 -21.27 3.06
CA SER A 11 -8.77 -21.12 4.15
C SER A 11 -7.87 -19.94 3.83
N HIS A 12 -8.32 -18.72 4.10
CA HIS A 12 -7.46 -17.55 4.08
C HIS A 12 -6.54 -17.66 5.28
N GLY A 13 -5.26 -17.95 5.03
CA GLY A 13 -4.22 -17.84 6.04
C GLY A 13 -4.16 -16.42 6.62
N PRO A 14 -3.45 -16.20 7.73
CA PRO A 14 -3.31 -14.87 8.30
C PRO A 14 -2.77 -13.91 7.24
N VAL A 15 -3.42 -12.75 7.08
CA VAL A 15 -2.97 -11.71 6.15
C VAL A 15 -1.59 -11.23 6.61
N PRO A 16 -0.59 -11.15 5.73
CA PRO A 16 0.72 -10.58 6.08
C PRO A 16 0.58 -9.18 6.68
N GLU A 17 1.35 -8.89 7.73
CA GLU A 17 1.37 -7.57 8.40
C GLU A 17 1.66 -6.46 7.39
N SER A 18 2.57 -6.70 6.45
CA SER A 18 2.89 -5.77 5.37
C SER A 18 1.68 -5.36 4.54
N LEU A 19 0.81 -6.30 4.18
CA LEU A 19 -0.41 -6.00 3.43
C LEU A 19 -1.46 -5.31 4.28
N GLN A 20 -1.57 -5.66 5.57
CA GLN A 20 -2.46 -4.94 6.50
C GLN A 20 -2.03 -3.49 6.66
N THR A 21 -0.73 -3.23 6.90
CA THR A 21 -0.19 -1.88 6.99
C THR A 21 -0.37 -1.09 5.69
N LEU A 22 -0.19 -1.71 4.52
CA LEU A 22 -0.42 -1.04 3.24
C LEU A 22 -1.89 -0.63 3.09
N VAL A 23 -2.81 -1.51 3.47
CA VAL A 23 -4.26 -1.23 3.43
C VAL A 23 -4.62 -0.03 4.29
N GLU A 24 -4.10 0.08 5.52
CA GLU A 24 -4.35 1.22 6.40
C GLU A 24 -3.97 2.54 5.71
N TYR A 25 -2.84 2.57 4.99
CA TYR A 25 -2.42 3.74 4.24
C TYR A 25 -3.27 4.01 2.99
N LEU A 26 -3.67 2.97 2.26
CA LEU A 26 -4.54 3.10 1.09
C LEU A 26 -5.92 3.67 1.49
N GLU A 27 -6.48 3.22 2.61
CA GLU A 27 -7.76 3.72 3.11
C GLU A 27 -7.67 5.20 3.51
N LEU A 28 -6.58 5.61 4.16
CA LEU A 28 -6.30 7.01 4.45
C LEU A 28 -6.13 7.85 3.18
N SER A 29 -5.64 7.25 2.08
CA SER A 29 -5.40 7.95 0.82
C SER A 29 -6.70 8.18 0.04
N LEU A 30 -7.64 7.23 0.11
CA LEU A 30 -8.97 7.35 -0.48
C LEU A 30 -9.79 8.49 0.13
N ASP A 31 -9.76 8.65 1.46
CA ASP A 31 -10.46 9.72 2.18
C ASP A 31 -10.02 11.13 1.71
N LYS A 32 -8.78 11.25 1.21
CA LYS A 32 -8.18 12.54 0.84
C LYS A 32 -7.87 12.69 -0.64
N ALA A 33 -8.36 11.77 -1.48
CA ALA A 33 -8.06 11.72 -2.90
C ALA A 33 -6.55 11.93 -3.21
N SER A 34 -5.69 11.32 -2.38
CA SER A 34 -4.24 11.52 -2.37
C SER A 34 -3.51 10.19 -2.61
N SER A 35 -2.21 10.26 -2.89
CA SER A 35 -1.37 9.05 -3.03
C SER A 35 -0.57 8.78 -1.76
N VAL A 36 -0.32 7.50 -1.48
CA VAL A 36 0.65 7.08 -0.48
C VAL A 36 2.03 7.12 -1.12
N VAL A 37 2.94 7.88 -0.53
CA VAL A 37 4.31 8.04 -1.04
C VAL A 37 5.28 7.50 0.01
N MET A 38 6.00 6.45 -0.35
CA MET A 38 7.00 5.81 0.50
C MET A 38 8.40 6.14 0.00
N THR A 39 9.19 6.86 0.80
CA THR A 39 10.56 7.27 0.45
C THR A 39 11.57 6.58 1.36
N ARG A 40 12.73 6.23 0.79
CA ARG A 40 13.85 5.67 1.57
C ARG A 40 14.88 6.76 1.86
N HIS A 41 14.73 7.45 2.99
CA HIS A 41 15.71 8.46 3.43
C HIS A 41 16.84 7.88 4.30
N THR A 42 16.63 6.72 4.93
CA THR A 42 17.60 6.09 5.82
C THR A 42 17.85 4.64 5.44
N THR A 43 18.85 4.00 6.06
CA THR A 43 19.13 2.57 5.85
C THR A 43 18.09 1.67 6.50
N ASP A 44 17.36 2.15 7.51
CA ASP A 44 16.61 1.31 8.45
C ASP A 44 15.09 1.43 8.30
N VAL A 45 14.61 2.60 7.85
CA VAL A 45 13.18 2.86 7.65
C VAL A 45 12.89 3.60 6.35
N CYS A 46 11.71 3.33 5.81
CA CYS A 46 11.03 4.19 4.85
C CYS A 46 10.15 5.21 5.59
N THR A 47 10.11 6.45 5.14
CA THR A 47 9.11 7.42 5.59
C THR A 47 7.89 7.32 4.68
N VAL A 48 6.70 7.38 5.27
CA VAL A 48 5.43 7.36 4.54
C VAL A 48 4.79 8.74 4.61
N TYR A 49 4.42 9.25 3.45
CA TYR A 49 3.72 10.51 3.25
C TYR A 49 2.39 10.27 2.55
N LEU A 50 1.50 11.25 2.67
CA LEU A 50 0.25 11.33 1.95
C LEU A 50 0.18 12.67 1.19
N GLY A 51 0.03 12.61 -0.12
CA GLY A 51 -0.02 13.80 -0.97
C GLY A 51 0.16 13.50 -2.46
N ASP A 52 0.49 14.53 -3.23
CA ASP A 52 0.82 14.44 -4.66
C ASP A 52 2.33 14.26 -4.83
N PRO A 53 2.83 13.12 -5.37
CA PRO A 53 4.25 12.91 -5.60
C PRO A 53 4.89 13.85 -6.63
N ALA A 54 4.10 14.60 -7.41
CA ALA A 54 4.60 15.64 -8.31
C ALA A 54 4.76 17.02 -7.62
N GLY A 55 4.22 17.18 -6.41
CA GLY A 55 4.31 18.38 -5.59
C GLY A 55 5.55 18.43 -4.70
N LEU A 56 5.60 19.43 -3.83
CA LEU A 56 6.68 19.61 -2.85
C LEU A 56 6.51 18.64 -1.67
N ILE A 57 7.61 18.09 -1.14
CA ILE A 57 7.53 17.15 -0.01
C ILE A 57 6.97 17.82 1.26
N GLU A 58 7.19 19.13 1.41
CA GLU A 58 6.69 19.95 2.52
C GLU A 58 5.17 20.12 2.49
N GLU A 59 4.55 19.93 1.33
CA GLU A 59 3.10 19.94 1.16
C GLU A 59 2.48 18.57 1.46
N MET A 60 3.30 17.51 1.49
CA MET A 60 2.83 16.15 1.82
C MET A 60 2.75 15.94 3.33
N LYS A 61 1.66 15.31 3.78
CA LYS A 61 1.50 14.97 5.19
C LYS A 61 2.32 13.72 5.53
N LYS A 62 3.34 13.87 6.38
CA LYS A 62 4.04 12.71 6.98
C LYS A 62 3.07 11.90 7.85
N LEU A 63 2.91 10.62 7.53
CA LEU A 63 2.06 9.68 8.27
C LEU A 63 2.84 8.83 9.27
N GLY A 64 4.09 8.49 8.96
CA GLY A 64 4.90 7.64 9.84
C GLY A 64 6.14 7.08 9.17
N THR A 65 6.67 6.00 9.74
CA THR A 65 7.82 5.25 9.21
C THR A 65 7.54 3.76 9.22
N ILE A 66 7.97 3.06 8.17
CA ILE A 66 7.90 1.60 8.04
C ILE A 66 9.33 1.03 8.05
N ALA A 67 9.57 -0.05 8.79
CA ALA A 67 10.85 -0.75 8.76
C ALA A 67 11.13 -1.35 7.38
N ILE A 68 12.39 -1.29 6.91
CA ILE A 68 12.76 -1.78 5.57
C ILE A 68 12.31 -3.22 5.28
N PRO A 69 12.41 -4.19 6.21
CA PRO A 69 11.92 -5.55 5.94
C PRO A 69 10.42 -5.59 5.59
N LEU A 70 9.60 -4.82 6.31
CA LEU A 70 8.16 -4.75 6.07
C LEU A 70 7.85 -4.06 4.74
N ALA A 71 8.57 -2.98 4.43
CA ALA A 71 8.45 -2.29 3.14
C ALA A 71 8.85 -3.20 1.97
N ASN A 72 9.94 -3.96 2.10
CA ASN A 72 10.37 -4.91 1.07
C ASN A 72 9.33 -6.01 0.86
N GLU A 73 8.76 -6.56 1.92
CA GLU A 73 7.68 -7.56 1.80
C GLU A 73 6.45 -6.97 1.08
N MET A 74 6.07 -5.72 1.35
CA MET A 74 5.02 -5.04 0.56
C MET A 74 5.37 -5.00 -0.93
N LEU A 75 6.63 -4.73 -1.28
CA LEU A 75 7.06 -4.66 -2.67
C LEU A 75 7.14 -6.03 -3.34
N GLU A 76 7.40 -7.09 -2.58
CA GLU A 76 7.40 -8.47 -3.07
C GLU A 76 5.98 -9.01 -3.28
N LEU A 77 5.05 -8.63 -2.39
CA LEU A 77 3.65 -9.05 -2.43
C LEU A 77 2.79 -8.23 -3.41
N THR A 78 3.31 -7.10 -3.91
CA THR A 78 2.64 -6.25 -4.90
C THR A 78 3.43 -6.16 -6.20
N ARG A 79 2.81 -5.67 -7.26
CA ARG A 79 3.38 -5.54 -8.60
C ARG A 79 3.43 -4.09 -9.02
N SER A 80 4.34 -3.76 -9.93
CA SER A 80 4.35 -2.43 -10.54
C SER A 80 3.22 -2.32 -11.56
N GLY A 81 2.59 -1.15 -11.63
CA GLY A 81 1.33 -0.95 -12.35
C GLY A 81 0.12 -1.33 -11.50
N VAL A 82 -0.92 -1.84 -12.15
CA VAL A 82 -2.21 -2.17 -11.51
C VAL A 82 -2.07 -3.41 -10.62
N ASN A 83 -2.61 -3.32 -9.40
CA ASN A 83 -2.79 -4.40 -8.45
C ASN A 83 -4.29 -4.57 -8.19
N GLU A 84 -4.77 -5.81 -8.35
CA GLU A 84 -6.11 -6.24 -7.98
C GLU A 84 -5.96 -7.48 -7.10
N MET A 85 -6.32 -7.37 -5.83
CA MET A 85 -6.12 -8.46 -4.86
C MET A 85 -7.11 -8.36 -3.69
N GLU A 86 -7.35 -9.51 -3.05
CA GLU A 86 -8.12 -9.59 -1.82
C GLU A 86 -7.17 -9.54 -0.61
N ILE A 87 -7.42 -8.62 0.32
CA ILE A 87 -6.66 -8.45 1.56
C ILE A 87 -7.67 -8.45 2.71
N GLY A 88 -7.56 -9.42 3.62
CA GLY A 88 -8.47 -9.52 4.76
C GLY A 88 -9.95 -9.70 4.39
N GLY A 89 -10.25 -10.33 3.24
CA GLY A 89 -11.61 -10.50 2.75
C GLY A 89 -12.19 -9.29 2.01
N GLN A 90 -11.41 -8.21 1.85
CA GLN A 90 -11.82 -7.03 1.09
C GLN A 90 -11.00 -6.93 -0.21
N ALA A 91 -11.69 -6.60 -1.31
CA ALA A 91 -11.05 -6.39 -2.61
C ALA A 91 -10.45 -4.98 -2.69
N TYR A 92 -9.17 -4.89 -3.05
CA TYR A 92 -8.47 -3.63 -3.27
C TYR A 92 -8.00 -3.53 -4.73
N ARG A 93 -8.08 -2.31 -5.27
CA ARG A 93 -7.50 -1.94 -6.56
C ARG A 93 -6.68 -0.66 -6.44
N PHE A 94 -5.40 -0.75 -6.79
CA PHE A 94 -4.46 0.37 -6.69
C PHE A 94 -3.35 0.25 -7.73
N ILE A 95 -2.66 1.35 -8.01
CA ILE A 95 -1.49 1.40 -8.90
C ILE A 95 -0.24 1.59 -8.05
N ARG A 96 0.81 0.80 -8.30
CA ARG A 96 2.14 1.01 -7.74
C ARG A 96 3.11 1.52 -8.79
N THR A 97 3.66 2.71 -8.59
CA THR A 97 4.66 3.32 -9.48
C THR A 97 5.94 3.65 -8.70
N PHE A 98 6.99 3.97 -9.45
CA PHE A 98 8.25 4.47 -8.92
C PHE A 98 8.48 5.87 -9.46
N THR A 99 8.95 6.75 -8.59
CA THR A 99 9.32 8.12 -8.93
C THR A 99 10.49 8.56 -8.05
N GLN A 100 10.86 9.83 -8.16
CA GLN A 100 11.79 10.50 -7.27
C GLN A 100 11.06 11.67 -6.59
N VAL A 101 11.22 11.77 -5.27
CA VAL A 101 10.73 12.92 -4.49
C VAL A 101 11.97 13.56 -3.88
N GLU A 102 12.23 14.82 -4.26
CA GLU A 102 13.51 15.50 -4.02
C GLU A 102 14.70 14.66 -4.53
N ASP A 103 15.60 14.23 -3.64
CA ASP A 103 16.76 13.39 -3.94
C ASP A 103 16.56 11.93 -3.50
N ALA A 104 15.34 11.55 -3.08
CA ALA A 104 15.03 10.21 -2.61
C ALA A 104 14.19 9.42 -3.62
N ALA A 105 14.57 8.16 -3.85
CA ALA A 105 13.73 7.22 -4.57
C ALA A 105 12.42 6.99 -3.79
N ALA A 106 11.31 7.02 -4.51
CA ALA A 106 9.97 6.91 -3.95
C ALA A 106 9.17 5.81 -4.64
N VAL A 107 8.44 5.05 -3.84
CA VAL A 107 7.37 4.16 -4.30
C VAL A 107 6.05 4.85 -4.03
N VAL A 108 5.18 4.90 -5.03
CA VAL A 108 3.86 5.54 -4.91
C VAL A 108 2.79 4.47 -5.05
N PHE A 109 1.82 4.50 -4.14
CA PHE A 109 0.57 3.75 -4.26
C PHE A 109 -0.58 4.74 -4.41
N SER A 110 -1.34 4.62 -5.50
CA SER A 110 -2.48 5.48 -5.79
C SER A 110 -3.73 4.66 -6.07
N ALA A 111 -4.91 5.25 -5.88
CA ALA A 111 -6.15 4.66 -6.37
C ALA A 111 -6.07 4.46 -7.91
N ALA A 112 -6.72 3.40 -8.41
CA ALA A 112 -6.76 3.03 -9.82
C ALA A 112 -8.11 3.39 -10.48
#